data_AF-A0A183L6H3-F1
#
_entry.id   AF-A0A183L6H3-F1
#
_cell.length_a   1.000
_cell.length_b   1.000
_cell.length_c   1.000
_cell.angle_alpha   90.00
_cell.angle_beta   90.00
_cell.angle_gamma   90.00
#
_symmetry.space_group_name_H-M   'P 1'
#
loop_
_entity.id
_entity.type
_entity.pdbx_description
1 polymer ?
#
loop_
_entity_poly.entity_id
_entity_poly.type
_entity_poly.pdbx_seq_one_letter_code
_entity_poly.pdbx_strand_id
1 'polypeptide(L)' 'MQGSKHYHDELAKCHQRAADRILQGCLSNGGLYIKMGQGLASMNHVLPVQYTETLEKLHDQALVRSGDEVR' A
#
# COMPACT_ATOMS: atom_id res chain seq x y z
N MET A 1 28.54 15.84 5.26
CA MET A 1 27.44 15.22 4.47
C MET A 1 26.74 14.06 5.20
N GLN A 2 26.90 13.89 6.51
CA GLN A 2 26.35 12.75 7.25
C GLN A 2 24.89 12.95 7.71
N GLY A 3 24.47 14.20 7.93
CA GLY A 3 23.11 14.54 8.34
C GLY A 3 22.05 14.30 7.26
N SER A 4 22.37 14.49 5.98
CA SER A 4 21.43 14.24 4.89
C SER A 4 21.12 12.75 4.74
N LYS A 5 22.12 11.87 4.85
CA LYS A 5 21.90 10.42 4.80
C LYS A 5 20.99 9.94 5.93
N HIS A 6 21.28 10.35 7.17
CA HIS A 6 20.45 10.00 8.33
C HIS A 6 19.00 10.48 8.16
N TYR A 7 18.81 11.70 7.65
CA TYR A 7 17.48 12.23 7.36
C TYR A 7 16.72 11.36 6.34
N HIS A 8 17.35 10.99 5.23
CA HIS A 8 16.74 10.12 4.22
C HIS A 8 16.39 8.73 4.78
N ASP A 9 17.26 8.16 5.62
CA ASP A 9 17.02 6.87 6.27
C ASP A 9 15.80 6.93 7.20
N GLU A 10 15.68 7.97 8.03
CA GLU A 10 14.53 8.16 8.93
C GLU A 10 13.23 8.46 8.17
N LEU A 11 13.32 9.23 7.08
CA LEU A 11 12.20 9.51 6.19
C LEU A 11 11.69 8.24 5.51
N ALA A 12 12.58 7.39 5.01
CA ALA A 12 12.22 6.10 4.41
C ALA A 12 11.49 5.20 5.42
N LYS A 13 11.98 5.11 6.67
CA LYS A 13 11.29 4.38 7.75
C LYS A 13 9.91 4.96 8.05
N CYS A 14 9.76 6.29 8.00
CA CYS A 14 8.47 6.95 8.20
C CYS A 14 7.47 6.57 7.10
N HIS A 15 7.89 6.62 5.83
CA HIS A 15 7.07 6.20 4.70
C HIS A 15 6.67 4.73 4.79
N GLN A 16 7.60 3.83 5.17
CA GLN A 16 7.28 2.42 5.35
C GLN A 16 6.20 2.20 6.42
N ARG A 17 6.35 2.81 7.60
CA ARG A 17 5.36 2.69 8.68
C ARG A 17 3.98 3.19 8.26
N ALA A 18 3.93 4.26 7.46
CA ALA A 18 2.67 4.80 6.96
C ALA A 18 2.05 3.88 5.91
N ALA A 19 2.85 3.34 4.98
CA ALA A 19 2.41 2.37 3.99
C ALA A 19 1.83 1.10 4.64
N ASP A 20 2.50 0.56 5.66
CA ASP A 20 2.05 -0.61 6.41
C ASP A 20 0.70 -0.37 7.09
N ARG A 21 0.50 0.82 7.68
CA ARG A 21 -0.78 1.20 8.31
C ARG A 21 -1.91 1.31 7.29
N ILE A 22 -1.63 1.89 6.12
CA ILE A 22 -2.62 1.97 5.04
C ILE A 22 -2.99 0.56 4.58
N LEU A 23 -2.01 -0.31 4.35
CA LEU A 23 -2.24 -1.70 3.99
C LEU A 23 -3.14 -2.40 5.02
N GLN A 24 -2.80 -2.31 6.31
CA GLN A 24 -3.61 -2.88 7.39
C GLN A 24 -5.04 -2.33 7.40
N GLY A 25 -5.21 -1.02 7.19
CA GLY A 25 -6.52 -0.39 7.05
C GLY A 25 -7.30 -0.94 5.85
N CYS A 26 -6.65 -1.11 4.70
CA CYS A 26 -7.26 -1.68 3.51
C CYS A 26 -7.72 -3.12 3.74
N LEU A 27 -6.87 -3.95 4.35
CA LEU A 27 -7.18 -5.35 4.65
C LEU A 27 -8.30 -5.49 5.67
N SER A 28 -8.29 -4.66 6.71
CA SER A 28 -9.30 -4.73 7.78
C SER A 28 -10.69 -4.30 7.32
N ASN A 29 -10.78 -3.35 6.39
CA ASN A 29 -12.07 -2.85 5.89
C ASN A 29 -12.55 -3.53 4.60
N GLY A 30 -11.66 -4.17 3.84
CA GLY A 30 -12.00 -4.88 2.62
C GLY A 30 -12.62 -3.98 1.53
N GLY A 31 -13.30 -4.61 0.57
CA GLY A 31 -14.18 -3.95 -0.40
C GLY A 31 -13.57 -2.71 -1.09
N LEU A 32 -14.18 -1.54 -0.85
CA LEU A 32 -13.74 -0.27 -1.43
C LEU A 32 -12.30 0.09 -1.04
N TYR A 33 -11.87 -0.25 0.17
CA TYR A 33 -10.53 0.09 0.64
C TYR A 33 -9.45 -0.75 -0.04
N ILE A 34 -9.75 -1.99 -0.43
CA ILE A 34 -8.86 -2.78 -1.29
C ILE A 34 -8.67 -2.07 -2.63
N LYS A 35 -9.75 -1.64 -3.28
CA LYS A 35 -9.69 -0.92 -4.55
C LYS A 35 -8.91 0.40 -4.44
N MET A 36 -9.13 1.15 -3.35
CA MET A 36 -8.38 2.37 -3.07
C MET A 36 -6.89 2.06 -2.95
N GLY A 37 -6.51 1.08 -2.15
CA GLY A 37 -5.11 0.71 -1.97
C GLY A 37 -4.44 0.20 -3.25
N GLN A 38 -5.18 -0.51 -4.10
CA GLN A 38 -4.70 -0.91 -5.43
C GLN A 38 -4.47 0.29 -6.35
N GLY A 39 -5.33 1.31 -6.30
CA GLY A 39 -5.13 2.56 -7.04
C GLY A 39 -3.88 3.31 -6.57
N LEU A 40 -3.65 3.35 -5.26
CA LEU A 40 -2.43 3.93 -4.67
C LEU A 40 -1.17 3.15 -5.06
N ALA A 41 -1.25 1.82 -5.15
CA ALA A 41 -0.14 0.97 -5.56
C ALA A 41 0.36 1.30 -6.98
N SER A 42 -0.50 1.83 -7.85
CA SER A 42 -0.16 2.23 -9.23
C SER A 42 0.41 3.66 -9.36
N MET A 43 0.53 4.42 -8.26
CA MET A 43 0.98 5.83 -8.26
C MET A 43 2.50 5.98 -8.08
N ASN A 44 3.28 5.19 -8.81
CA ASN A 44 4.74 4.98 -8.64
C ASN A 44 5.58 6.26 -8.88
N HIS A 45 5.00 7.25 -9.53
CA HIS A 45 5.64 8.53 -9.84
C HIS A 45 5.22 9.67 -8.90
N VAL A 46 4.24 9.42 -8.02
CA VAL A 46 3.72 10.42 -7.07
C VAL A 46 4.07 10.02 -5.64
N LEU A 47 4.01 8.72 -5.33
CA LEU A 47 4.24 8.20 -3.99
C LEU A 47 5.67 7.66 -3.84
N PRO A 48 6.24 7.74 -2.62
CA PRO A 48 7.47 7.04 -2.30
C PRO A 48 7.31 5.52 -2.53
N VAL A 49 8.38 4.88 -2.96
CA VAL A 49 8.42 3.45 -3.32
C VAL A 49 7.88 2.53 -2.21
N GLN A 50 8.05 2.92 -0.95
CA GLN A 50 7.53 2.19 0.20
C GLN A 50 6.01 2.00 0.13
N TYR A 51 5.26 2.97 -0.39
CA TYR A 51 3.80 2.85 -0.52
C TYR A 51 3.42 1.92 -1.66
N THR A 52 4.05 2.07 -2.83
CA THR A 52 3.69 1.27 -4.00
C THR A 52 4.04 -0.20 -3.80
N GLU A 53 5.27 -0.51 -3.36
CA GLU A 53 5.69 -1.90 -3.08
C GLU A 53 4.87 -2.55 -1.96
N THR A 54 4.50 -1.78 -0.92
CA THR A 54 3.71 -2.34 0.19
C THR A 54 2.27 -2.61 -0.24
N LEU A 55 1.66 -1.72 -1.03
CA LEU A 55 0.25 -1.82 -1.42
C LEU A 55 0.03 -2.73 -2.64
N GLU A 56 1.07 -3.10 -3.40
CA GLU A 56 1.00 -4.15 -4.44
C GLU A 56 0.45 -5.47 -3.90
N LYS A 57 0.65 -5.77 -2.60
CA LYS A 57 0.05 -6.93 -1.91
C LYS A 57 -1.48 -6.99 -1.99
N LEU A 58 -2.13 -5.86 -2.30
CA LEU A 58 -3.59 -5.79 -2.48
C LEU A 58 -4.04 -6.24 -3.87
N HIS A 59 -3.15 -6.32 -4.87
CA HIS A 59 -3.48 -6.84 -6.20
C HIS A 59 -3.78 -8.34 -6.15
N ASP A 60 -2.98 -9.10 -5.40
CA ASP A 60 -3.18 -10.56 -5.23
C ASP A 60 -4.45 -10.89 -4.45
N GLN A 61 -4.88 -10.02 -3.53
CA GLN A 61 -6.03 -10.27 -2.66
C GLN A 61 -7.39 -9.95 -3.30
N ALA A 62 -7.45 -9.23 -4.41
CA ALA A 62 -8.72 -8.99 -5.11
C ALA A 62 -9.22 -10.21 -5.91
N LEU A 63 -8.42 -11.28 -6.03
CA LEU A 63 -8.83 -12.50 -6.71
C LEU A 63 -9.71 -13.43 -5.86
N VAL A 64 -10.06 -13.06 -4.61
CA VAL A 64 -11.03 -13.84 -3.82
C VAL A 64 -12.44 -13.62 -4.41
N ARG A 65 -12.76 -14.42 -5.42
CA ARG A 65 -14.10 -14.53 -6.00
C ARG A 65 -15.02 -15.15 -4.95
N SER A 66 -15.95 -14.37 -4.42
CA SER A 66 -17.12 -14.91 -3.73
C SER A 66 -17.95 -15.68 -4.76
N GLY A 67 -18.05 -17.00 -4.62
CA GLY A 67 -18.72 -17.91 -5.56
C GLY A 67 -20.24 -17.80 -5.64
N ASP A 68 -20.84 -16.68 -5.24
CA ASP A 68 -22.30 -16.47 -5.17
C ASP A 68 -22.81 -15.42 -6.17
N GLU A 69 -22.00 -15.00 -7.15
CA GLU A 69 -22.39 -14.00 -8.17
C GLU A 69 -22.92 -14.63 -9.48
N VAL A 70 -23.49 -15.84 -9.41
CA VAL A 70 -24.28 -16.44 -10.51
C VAL A 70 -25.58 -17.00 -9.94
N ARG A 71 -26.65 -16.22 -10.03
CA ARG A 71 -28.03 -16.69 -9.99
C ARG A 71 -28.76 -16.22 -11.23
#